data_AF-A0A315EFR4-F1
#
_entry.id   AF-A0A315EFR4-F1
#
_cell.length_a   1.000
_cell.length_b   1.000
_cell.length_c   1.000
_cell.angle_alpha   90.00
_cell.angle_beta   90.00
_cell.angle_gamma   90.00
#
_symmetry.space_group_name_H-M   'P 1'
#
loop_
_entity.id
_entity.type
_entity.pdbx_description
1 polymer ?
#
loop_
_entity_poly.entity_id
_entity_poly.type
_entity_poly.pdbx_seq_one_letter_code
_entity_poly.pdbx_strand_id
1 'polypeptide(L)'
;MKTPTRLGLVLLLAVALGDAALRVSSPSGVMPVAVVPHAATELQACADYRVVREGLIPMPEGVPAAHASSLVAFPETHPLHAQKVVAAFWFAGTRESGADVQIASSTFDQARQAWDAPQWVVNRHTVGKDLGIQIRRIGNPVAWADARGRLHLFVVATGLGGWAASRVVHLTEQAPMQFKVVRTLPLTALVPAFNTSTLVRAVPLPLRDGGAVLPLYFEIGIKYGVAVRLSAEGEMQSITRITQRRDVLQPTLVAHSPTHWSAFMRDYSPTEMVAHSETLDAGAHWQDVGNLSLSNPGASIAALRLSSGGLMLAHNPAGRGREVLLLSTSANQPLSWTTRTLIDGVKADEYSYPTLVEVAQGSTLHGLPPDVWLSYTHMRKAIAFKQLRSNCSARLARSQP
;
A
#
# COMPACT_ATOMS: atom_id res chain seq x y z
N MET A 1 25.61 -23.86 -29.82
CA MET A 1 24.90 -22.65 -29.33
C MET A 1 23.54 -22.53 -30.04
N LYS A 2 22.46 -23.14 -29.51
CA LYS A 2 21.09 -23.12 -30.11
C LYS A 2 19.96 -23.08 -29.05
N THR A 3 20.24 -22.57 -27.86
CA THR A 3 19.35 -22.64 -26.68
C THR A 3 18.65 -21.34 -26.25
N PRO A 4 19.10 -20.10 -26.56
CA PRO A 4 18.47 -18.90 -25.98
C PRO A 4 17.06 -18.63 -26.52
N THR A 5 16.79 -18.97 -27.79
CA THR A 5 15.49 -18.72 -28.43
C THR A 5 14.37 -19.59 -27.86
N ARG A 6 14.68 -20.84 -27.46
CA ARG A 6 13.69 -21.76 -26.87
C ARG A 6 13.29 -21.34 -25.47
N LEU A 7 14.24 -20.89 -24.65
CA LEU A 7 13.97 -20.43 -23.28
C LEU A 7 13.12 -19.14 -23.28
N GLY A 8 13.43 -18.21 -24.18
CA GLY A 8 12.63 -16.99 -24.35
C GLY A 8 11.19 -17.30 -24.77
N LEU A 9 10.98 -18.25 -25.69
CA LEU A 9 9.64 -18.65 -26.13
C LEU A 9 8.84 -19.32 -25.00
N VAL A 10 9.48 -20.18 -24.20
CA VAL A 10 8.85 -20.81 -23.02
C VAL A 10 8.43 -19.76 -22.00
N LEU A 11 9.26 -18.75 -21.74
CA LEU A 11 8.93 -17.66 -20.83
C LEU A 11 7.72 -16.86 -21.34
N LEU A 12 7.69 -16.51 -22.63
CA LEU A 12 6.56 -15.81 -23.24
C LEU A 12 5.27 -16.61 -23.14
N LEU A 13 5.33 -17.92 -23.41
CA LEU A 13 4.17 -18.80 -23.31
C LEU A 13 3.68 -18.92 -21.86
N ALA A 14 4.59 -19.05 -20.89
CA ALA A 14 4.23 -19.11 -19.47
C ALA A 14 3.54 -17.81 -19.00
N VAL A 15 4.07 -16.65 -19.40
CA VAL A 15 3.45 -15.35 -19.09
C VAL A 15 2.07 -15.23 -19.75
N ALA A 16 1.93 -15.64 -21.01
CA ALA A 16 0.66 -15.59 -21.73
C ALA A 16 -0.40 -16.52 -21.10
N LEU A 17 -0.03 -17.75 -20.75
CA LEU A 17 -0.93 -18.70 -20.09
C LEU A 17 -1.32 -18.24 -18.68
N GLY A 18 -0.38 -17.67 -17.91
CA GLY A 18 -0.66 -17.08 -16.60
C GLY A 18 -1.61 -15.88 -16.69
N ASP A 19 -1.39 -14.97 -17.65
CA ASP A 19 -2.30 -13.84 -17.94
C ASP A 19 -3.71 -14.34 -18.28
N ALA A 20 -3.83 -15.33 -19.18
CA ALA A 20 -5.11 -15.89 -19.58
C ALA A 20 -5.83 -16.59 -18.42
N ALA A 21 -5.12 -17.41 -17.63
CA ALA A 21 -5.68 -18.10 -16.48
C ALA A 21 -6.22 -17.11 -15.43
N LEU A 22 -5.47 -16.05 -15.13
CA LEU A 22 -5.90 -15.03 -14.17
C LEU A 22 -7.10 -14.19 -14.65
N ARG A 23 -7.31 -14.07 -15.96
CA ARG A 23 -8.48 -13.37 -16.53
C ARG A 23 -9.77 -14.18 -16.45
N VAL A 24 -9.66 -15.51 -16.44
CA VAL A 24 -10.81 -16.45 -16.46
C VAL A 24 -11.05 -17.08 -15.08
N SER A 25 -10.05 -17.06 -14.20
CA SER A 25 -10.17 -17.60 -12.85
C SER A 25 -11.04 -16.68 -11.98
N SER A 26 -12.09 -17.26 -11.44
CA SER A 26 -12.87 -16.66 -10.36
C SER A 26 -12.64 -17.47 -9.08
N PRO A 27 -12.49 -16.82 -7.91
CA PRO A 27 -12.50 -17.53 -6.64
C PRO A 27 -13.83 -18.26 -6.47
N SER A 28 -13.78 -19.48 -5.93
CA SER A 28 -14.97 -20.30 -5.64
C SER A 28 -15.43 -20.05 -4.20
N GLY A 29 -16.75 -19.94 -4.00
CA GLY A 29 -17.36 -19.76 -2.68
C GLY A 29 -17.76 -18.31 -2.36
N VAL A 30 -18.30 -18.12 -1.15
CA VAL A 30 -18.71 -16.79 -0.66
C VAL A 30 -17.46 -16.00 -0.26
N MET A 31 -17.28 -14.83 -0.86
CA MET A 31 -16.10 -14.00 -0.58
C MET A 31 -16.24 -13.28 0.76
N PRO A 32 -15.20 -13.31 1.62
CA PRO A 32 -15.15 -12.44 2.77
C PRO A 32 -15.24 -10.98 2.34
N VAL A 33 -16.11 -10.24 3.02
CA VAL A 33 -16.40 -8.83 2.74
C VAL A 33 -15.45 -7.90 3.48
N ALA A 34 -15.25 -6.70 2.95
CA ALA A 34 -14.35 -5.72 3.56
C ALA A 34 -14.85 -5.22 4.92
N VAL A 35 -13.92 -4.91 5.81
CA VAL A 35 -14.20 -4.01 6.94
C VAL A 35 -14.28 -2.60 6.37
N VAL A 36 -15.45 -1.98 6.52
CA VAL A 36 -15.68 -0.60 6.09
C VAL A 36 -15.79 0.25 7.35
N PRO A 37 -15.01 1.33 7.49
CA PRO A 37 -15.18 2.27 8.59
C PRO A 37 -16.64 2.72 8.66
N HIS A 38 -17.27 2.59 9.83
CA HIS A 38 -18.61 3.13 10.04
C HIS A 38 -18.53 4.62 9.76
N ALA A 39 -19.27 5.10 8.75
CA ALA A 39 -19.49 6.54 8.62
C ALA A 39 -20.26 6.93 9.87
N ALA A 40 -19.62 7.59 10.84
CA ALA A 40 -20.33 8.05 12.01
C ALA A 40 -21.49 8.90 11.49
N THR A 41 -22.73 8.50 11.80
CA THR A 41 -23.96 9.14 11.30
C THR A 41 -24.03 10.63 11.63
N GLU A 42 -23.21 11.08 12.58
CA GLU A 42 -23.06 12.47 13.02
C GLU A 42 -21.89 13.22 12.34
N LEU A 43 -20.92 12.52 11.73
CA LEU A 43 -19.86 13.13 10.94
C LEU A 43 -20.32 13.23 9.49
N GLN A 44 -20.88 14.37 9.11
CA GLN A 44 -21.09 14.69 7.70
C GLN A 44 -19.78 14.48 6.92
N ALA A 45 -19.87 13.96 5.70
CA ALA A 45 -18.71 13.66 4.85
C ALA A 45 -17.78 14.88 4.76
N CYS A 46 -16.71 14.85 5.55
CA CYS A 46 -15.76 15.94 5.65
C CYS A 46 -14.66 15.77 4.62
N ALA A 47 -14.50 16.78 3.77
CA ALA A 47 -13.42 16.87 2.79
C ALA A 47 -12.30 17.83 3.24
N ASP A 48 -12.51 18.63 4.27
CA ASP A 48 -11.51 19.59 4.75
C ASP A 48 -10.65 19.03 5.88
N TYR A 49 -9.37 18.82 5.59
CA TYR A 49 -8.36 18.37 6.54
C TYR A 49 -7.27 19.43 6.66
N ARG A 50 -6.61 19.62 7.79
CA ARG A 50 -5.42 20.49 7.89
C ARG A 50 -4.22 19.71 8.40
N VAL A 51 -3.02 20.10 7.97
CA VAL A 51 -1.78 19.58 8.53
C VAL A 51 -1.65 20.11 9.95
N VAL A 52 -1.60 19.21 10.94
CA VAL A 52 -1.39 19.56 12.36
C VAL A 52 0.02 19.23 12.83
N ARG A 53 0.71 18.35 12.11
CA ARG A 53 2.09 17.97 12.36
C ARG A 53 2.73 17.52 11.05
N GLU A 54 4.00 17.82 10.88
CA GLU A 54 4.80 17.30 9.78
C GLU A 54 6.28 17.24 10.16
N GLY A 55 7.06 16.50 9.38
CA GLY A 55 8.50 16.43 9.56
C GLY A 55 9.11 15.26 8.80
N LEU A 56 10.38 15.00 9.11
CA LEU A 56 11.10 13.82 8.63
C LEU A 56 11.07 12.73 9.70
N ILE A 57 10.91 11.48 9.26
CA ILE A 57 11.12 10.31 10.10
C ILE A 57 12.65 10.14 10.27
N PRO A 58 13.16 9.94 11.49
CA PRO A 58 14.58 9.70 11.74
C PRO A 58 15.16 8.62 10.82
N MET A 59 16.30 8.93 10.20
CA MET A 59 17.01 8.03 9.29
C MET A 59 18.07 7.22 10.04
N PRO A 60 18.31 5.94 9.67
CA PRO A 60 19.44 5.20 10.22
C PRO A 60 20.76 5.95 9.97
N GLU A 61 21.68 5.86 10.93
CA GLU A 61 22.94 6.61 10.88
C GLU A 61 23.76 6.26 9.62
N GLY A 62 24.30 7.29 8.97
CA GLY A 62 25.14 7.12 7.77
C GLY A 62 24.40 6.65 6.53
N VAL A 63 23.07 6.61 6.53
CA VAL A 63 22.26 6.14 5.39
C VAL A 63 21.73 7.32 4.55
N PRO A 64 22.23 7.52 3.31
CA PRO A 64 21.90 8.70 2.53
C PRO A 64 20.61 8.59 1.70
N ALA A 65 20.03 7.39 1.55
CA ALA A 65 18.86 7.18 0.72
C ALA A 65 17.75 6.38 1.43
N ALA A 66 16.50 6.78 1.19
CA ALA A 66 15.28 6.11 1.63
C ALA A 66 14.17 6.26 0.60
N HIS A 67 13.33 5.23 0.48
CA HIS A 67 12.20 5.25 -0.45
C HIS A 67 11.09 4.25 -0.07
N ALA A 68 9.91 4.46 -0.66
CA ALA A 68 8.74 3.58 -0.61
C ALA A 68 8.30 3.21 0.81
N SER A 69 7.82 4.21 1.57
CA SER A 69 7.30 3.97 2.90
C SER A 69 5.95 3.28 2.91
N SER A 70 5.70 2.49 3.94
CA SER A 70 4.39 1.96 4.35
C SER A 70 4.12 2.39 5.79
N LEU A 71 2.84 2.57 6.12
CA LEU A 71 2.36 2.87 7.47
C LEU A 71 1.40 1.77 7.92
N VAL A 72 1.41 1.48 9.22
CA VAL A 72 0.40 0.65 9.88
C VAL A 72 0.07 1.28 11.23
N ALA A 73 -1.22 1.45 11.51
CA ALA A 73 -1.69 1.87 12.82
C ALA A 73 -1.53 0.71 13.81
N PHE A 74 -1.14 0.98 15.05
CA PHE A 74 -1.16 -0.06 16.07
C PHE A 74 -2.61 -0.31 16.50
N PRO A 75 -3.19 -1.51 16.30
CA PRO A 75 -4.54 -1.82 16.77
C PRO A 75 -4.54 -1.95 18.30
N GLU A 76 -5.72 -1.78 18.93
CA GLU A 76 -5.89 -1.90 20.39
C GLU A 76 -5.35 -3.23 20.96
N THR A 77 -5.39 -4.29 20.16
CA THR A 77 -4.90 -5.63 20.50
C THR A 77 -3.38 -5.76 20.50
N HIS A 78 -2.64 -4.80 19.92
CA HIS A 78 -1.18 -4.84 19.85
C HIS A 78 -0.54 -4.32 21.15
N PRO A 79 0.49 -4.98 21.73
CA PRO A 79 1.10 -4.57 23.01
C PRO A 79 1.62 -3.13 23.08
N LEU A 80 2.07 -2.58 21.95
CA LEU A 80 2.55 -1.19 21.86
C LEU A 80 1.46 -0.13 21.70
N HIS A 81 0.18 -0.50 21.53
CA HIS A 81 -0.90 0.47 21.22
C HIS A 81 -1.01 1.60 22.26
N ALA A 82 -0.82 1.29 23.54
CA ALA A 82 -0.91 2.27 24.62
C ALA A 82 0.16 3.39 24.52
N GLN A 83 1.26 3.16 23.81
CA GLN A 83 2.39 4.09 23.73
C GLN A 83 2.63 4.60 22.31
N LYS A 84 2.29 3.79 21.30
CA LYS A 84 2.65 4.01 19.90
C LYS A 84 1.40 4.11 19.05
N VAL A 85 1.37 5.13 18.19
CA VAL A 85 0.21 5.45 17.34
C VAL A 85 0.29 4.73 16.00
N VAL A 86 1.46 4.82 15.34
CA VAL A 86 1.70 4.30 14.00
C VAL A 86 3.15 3.82 13.89
N ALA A 87 3.37 2.78 13.10
CA ALA A 87 4.69 2.36 12.65
C ALA A 87 4.88 2.71 11.18
N ALA A 88 6.08 3.16 10.83
CA ALA A 88 6.53 3.32 9.47
C ALA A 88 7.57 2.26 9.10
N PHE A 89 7.55 1.82 7.85
CA PHE A 89 8.52 0.90 7.27
C PHE A 89 8.98 1.45 5.92
N TRP A 90 10.27 1.41 5.63
CA TRP A 90 10.81 1.85 4.33
C TRP A 90 12.09 1.11 4.01
N PHE A 91 12.48 1.08 2.74
CA PHE A 91 13.81 0.59 2.40
C PHE A 91 14.82 1.74 2.39
N ALA A 92 16.03 1.47 2.87
CA ALA A 92 17.08 2.48 3.00
C ALA A 92 18.47 1.86 2.79
N GLY A 93 19.41 2.67 2.31
CA GLY A 93 20.80 2.28 2.04
C GLY A 93 21.58 3.38 1.32
N THR A 94 22.71 3.03 0.71
CA THR A 94 23.56 3.97 -0.06
C THR A 94 22.86 4.56 -1.28
N ARG A 95 22.02 3.77 -1.94
CA ARG A 95 21.16 4.16 -3.07
C ARG A 95 20.06 3.12 -3.27
N GLU A 96 19.05 3.46 -4.08
CA GLU A 96 18.07 2.47 -4.51
C GLU A 96 18.78 1.25 -5.14
N SER A 97 18.34 0.06 -4.73
CA SER A 97 18.91 -1.22 -5.18
C SER A 97 20.39 -1.43 -4.83
N GLY A 98 20.94 -0.67 -3.89
CA GLY A 98 22.28 -0.89 -3.31
C GLY A 98 22.38 -2.25 -2.60
N ALA A 99 23.61 -2.77 -2.49
CA ALA A 99 23.87 -4.05 -1.82
C ALA A 99 23.65 -3.98 -0.31
N ASP A 100 23.68 -2.79 0.27
CA ASP A 100 23.46 -2.52 1.69
C ASP A 100 21.99 -2.23 2.02
N VAL A 101 21.09 -2.22 1.01
CA VAL A 101 19.67 -1.92 1.23
C VAL A 101 19.03 -2.93 2.16
N GLN A 102 18.36 -2.41 3.19
CA GLN A 102 17.59 -3.12 4.20
C GLN A 102 16.24 -2.42 4.42
N ILE A 103 15.34 -3.07 5.17
CA ILE A 103 14.09 -2.44 5.61
C ILE A 103 14.31 -1.85 7.00
N ALA A 104 14.15 -0.54 7.10
CA ALA A 104 14.13 0.21 8.34
C ALA A 104 12.69 0.40 8.83
N SER A 105 12.55 0.64 10.12
CA SER A 105 11.29 1.01 10.76
C SER A 105 11.51 2.06 11.85
N SER A 106 10.47 2.83 12.13
CA SER A 106 10.35 3.71 13.30
C SER A 106 8.90 3.74 13.74
N THR A 107 8.67 3.99 15.02
CA THR A 107 7.34 4.07 15.65
C THR A 107 7.10 5.48 16.16
N PHE A 108 5.87 5.98 16.05
CA PHE A 108 5.50 7.30 16.58
C PHE A 108 5.01 7.18 18.02
N ASP A 109 5.73 7.79 18.95
CA ASP A 109 5.43 7.78 20.37
C ASP A 109 4.43 8.87 20.74
N GLN A 110 3.32 8.47 21.37
CA GLN A 110 2.25 9.39 21.74
C GLN A 110 2.64 10.30 22.91
N ALA A 111 3.43 9.84 23.88
CA ALA A 111 3.80 10.67 25.02
C ALA A 111 4.83 11.74 24.62
N ARG A 112 5.84 11.33 23.86
CA ARG A 112 6.91 12.22 23.38
C ARG A 112 6.49 13.05 22.17
N GLN A 113 5.39 12.67 21.51
CA GLN A 113 4.92 13.29 20.26
C GLN A 113 6.01 13.33 19.18
N ALA A 114 6.79 12.25 19.09
CA ALA A 114 7.95 12.14 18.22
C ALA A 114 8.17 10.70 17.77
N TRP A 115 8.80 10.54 16.61
CA TRP A 115 9.29 9.25 16.15
C TRP A 115 10.40 8.73 17.07
N ASP A 116 10.41 7.43 17.33
CA ASP A 116 11.53 6.73 17.94
C ASP A 116 12.75 6.70 17.00
N ALA A 117 13.93 6.43 17.57
CA ALA A 117 15.10 6.14 16.76
C ALA A 117 14.81 4.97 15.80
N PRO A 118 15.33 5.03 14.56
CA PRO A 118 15.03 4.02 13.56
C PRO A 118 15.78 2.72 13.87
N GLN A 119 15.19 1.60 13.49
CA GLN A 119 15.77 0.27 13.64
C GLN A 119 15.70 -0.52 12.33
N TRP A 120 16.65 -1.44 12.14
CA TRP A 120 16.61 -2.38 11.02
C TRP A 120 15.74 -3.57 11.38
N VAL A 121 14.70 -3.82 10.58
CA VAL A 121 13.73 -4.89 10.83
C VAL A 121 13.82 -6.05 9.84
N VAL A 122 14.34 -5.80 8.63
CA VAL A 122 14.56 -6.87 7.64
C VAL A 122 15.87 -6.69 6.90
N ASN A 123 16.70 -7.73 6.95
CA ASN A 123 17.97 -7.82 6.24
C ASN A 123 17.89 -8.90 5.14
N ARG A 124 18.31 -8.57 3.91
CA ARG A 124 18.25 -9.49 2.77
C ARG A 124 19.09 -10.77 2.93
N HIS A 125 20.18 -10.72 3.70
CA HIS A 125 21.04 -11.88 3.96
C HIS A 125 20.36 -12.85 4.92
N THR A 126 19.77 -12.35 6.01
CA THR A 126 18.99 -13.16 6.95
C THR A 126 17.79 -13.78 6.25
N VAL A 127 17.03 -12.99 5.49
CA VAL A 127 15.90 -13.50 4.71
C VAL A 127 16.34 -14.57 3.72
N GLY A 128 17.46 -14.36 3.03
CA GLY A 128 18.00 -15.33 2.09
C GLY A 128 18.42 -16.64 2.76
N LYS A 129 19.04 -16.54 3.95
CA LYS A 129 19.39 -17.71 4.77
C LYS A 129 18.15 -18.49 5.20
N ASP A 130 17.14 -17.81 5.73
CA ASP A 130 15.89 -18.43 6.20
C ASP A 130 15.12 -19.13 5.07
N LEU A 131 15.18 -18.57 3.86
CA LEU A 131 14.54 -19.16 2.66
C LEU A 131 15.43 -20.15 1.90
N GLY A 132 16.71 -20.30 2.26
CA GLY A 132 17.66 -21.11 1.50
C GLY A 132 17.96 -20.59 0.08
N ILE A 133 17.80 -19.28 -0.17
CA ILE A 133 18.01 -18.65 -1.48
C ILE A 133 18.87 -17.38 -1.38
N GLN A 134 19.64 -17.08 -2.42
CA GLN A 134 20.37 -15.82 -2.47
C GLN A 134 19.46 -14.66 -2.89
N ILE A 135 19.44 -13.58 -2.09
CA ILE A 135 18.68 -12.36 -2.38
C ILE A 135 19.65 -11.22 -2.70
N ARG A 136 19.48 -10.60 -3.87
CA ARG A 136 20.31 -9.47 -4.31
C ARG A 136 19.75 -8.12 -3.87
N ARG A 137 18.43 -7.96 -3.84
CA ARG A 137 17.77 -6.70 -3.44
C ARG A 137 16.53 -7.00 -2.63
N ILE A 138 16.21 -6.09 -1.72
CA ILE A 138 14.97 -6.06 -0.96
C ILE A 138 14.35 -4.66 -1.03
N GLY A 139 13.04 -4.53 -0.96
CA GLY A 139 12.37 -3.23 -0.99
C GLY A 139 10.85 -3.32 -0.83
N ASN A 140 10.18 -2.20 -1.09
CA ASN A 140 8.72 -2.02 -1.01
C ASN A 140 8.07 -2.74 0.18
N PRO A 141 8.39 -2.36 1.43
CA PRO A 141 7.69 -2.92 2.56
C PRO A 141 6.21 -2.54 2.53
N VAL A 142 5.35 -3.48 2.88
CA VAL A 142 3.92 -3.28 3.11
C VAL A 142 3.55 -3.97 4.43
N ALA A 143 3.08 -3.18 5.39
CA ALA A 143 2.67 -3.70 6.69
C ALA A 143 1.15 -3.88 6.77
N TRP A 144 0.73 -4.85 7.57
CA TRP A 144 -0.66 -5.13 7.92
C TRP A 144 -0.72 -5.62 9.36
N ALA A 145 -1.72 -5.19 10.13
CA ALA A 145 -1.99 -5.72 11.46
C ALA A 145 -3.18 -6.69 11.39
N ASP A 146 -2.98 -7.93 11.83
CA ASP A 146 -4.07 -8.91 11.90
C ASP A 146 -5.02 -8.61 13.07
N ALA A 147 -6.15 -9.32 13.13
CA ALA A 147 -7.17 -9.11 14.16
C ALA A 147 -6.65 -9.40 15.60
N ARG A 148 -5.57 -10.18 15.74
CA ARG A 148 -4.93 -10.48 17.03
C ARG A 148 -3.89 -9.43 17.41
N GLY A 149 -3.71 -8.41 16.57
CA GLY A 149 -2.74 -7.35 16.79
C GLY A 149 -1.32 -7.76 16.46
N ARG A 150 -1.08 -8.84 15.72
CA ARG A 150 0.26 -9.19 15.23
C ARG A 150 0.53 -8.48 13.92
N LEU A 151 1.73 -7.92 13.77
CA LEU A 151 2.12 -7.30 12.51
C LEU A 151 2.63 -8.33 11.49
N HIS A 152 2.12 -8.20 10.27
CA HIS A 152 2.58 -8.88 9.07
C HIS A 152 3.35 -7.86 8.23
N LEU A 153 4.50 -8.28 7.69
CA LEU A 153 5.33 -7.45 6.82
C LEU A 153 5.57 -8.21 5.52
N PHE A 154 5.16 -7.60 4.41
CA PHE A 154 5.42 -8.09 3.07
C PHE A 154 6.52 -7.25 2.43
N VAL A 155 7.53 -7.91 1.87
CA VAL A 155 8.66 -7.23 1.23
C VAL A 155 8.92 -7.82 -0.14
N VAL A 156 9.34 -6.99 -1.07
CA VAL A 156 9.81 -7.46 -2.37
C VAL A 156 11.25 -7.91 -2.25
N ALA A 157 11.54 -9.14 -2.66
CA ALA A 157 12.90 -9.67 -2.77
C ALA A 157 13.20 -10.02 -4.23
N THR A 158 14.44 -9.80 -4.68
CA THR A 158 14.84 -10.11 -6.07
C THR A 158 16.15 -10.90 -6.14
N GLY A 159 16.27 -11.74 -7.16
CA GLY A 159 17.51 -12.43 -7.53
C GLY A 159 18.27 -11.70 -8.65
N LEU A 160 18.84 -12.48 -9.58
CA LEU A 160 19.36 -11.96 -10.86
C LEU A 160 18.17 -11.58 -11.76
N GLY A 161 18.15 -10.38 -12.32
CA GLY A 161 17.05 -9.88 -13.19
C GLY A 161 16.31 -8.63 -12.71
N GLY A 162 16.73 -8.01 -11.60
CA GLY A 162 16.12 -6.76 -11.13
C GLY A 162 14.69 -6.96 -10.59
N TRP A 163 13.85 -5.93 -10.68
CA TRP A 163 12.46 -6.00 -10.21
C TRP A 163 11.60 -6.99 -11.01
N ALA A 164 11.93 -7.28 -12.27
CA ALA A 164 11.27 -8.33 -13.05
C ALA A 164 11.50 -9.75 -12.47
N ALA A 165 12.52 -9.91 -11.62
CA ALA A 165 12.82 -11.14 -10.88
C ALA A 165 12.20 -11.16 -9.46
N SER A 166 11.19 -10.32 -9.21
CA SER A 166 10.66 -10.09 -7.86
C SER A 166 9.78 -11.23 -7.35
N ARG A 167 9.88 -11.49 -6.06
CA ARG A 167 8.95 -12.30 -5.29
C ARG A 167 8.52 -11.55 -4.04
N VAL A 168 7.36 -11.90 -3.50
CA VAL A 168 6.86 -11.32 -2.26
C VAL A 168 7.16 -12.25 -1.11
N VAL A 169 8.00 -11.79 -0.19
CA VAL A 169 8.33 -12.49 1.05
C VAL A 169 7.41 -11.99 2.15
N HIS A 170 6.81 -12.91 2.88
CA HIS A 170 5.96 -12.65 4.03
C HIS A 170 6.71 -12.94 5.32
N LEU A 171 6.73 -11.96 6.21
CA LEU A 171 7.27 -12.03 7.55
C LEU A 171 6.16 -11.75 8.57
N THR A 172 6.29 -12.30 9.76
CA THR A 172 5.40 -12.01 10.90
C THR A 172 6.21 -11.59 12.11
N GLU A 173 5.62 -10.68 12.87
CA GLU A 173 6.14 -10.22 14.14
C GLU A 173 6.14 -11.36 15.18
N GLN A 174 7.29 -11.58 15.81
CA GLN A 174 7.49 -12.58 16.87
C GLN A 174 7.49 -11.95 18.26
N ALA A 175 8.04 -10.74 18.34
CA ALA A 175 8.03 -9.85 19.48
C ALA A 175 7.89 -8.42 18.92
N PRO A 176 7.46 -7.43 19.71
CA PRO A 176 7.21 -6.08 19.21
C PRO A 176 8.35 -5.54 18.32
N MET A 177 8.01 -5.21 17.07
CA MET A 177 8.90 -4.73 16.01
C MET A 177 10.02 -5.70 15.57
N GLN A 178 9.96 -6.97 15.95
CA GLN A 178 10.92 -8.01 15.54
C GLN A 178 10.24 -9.03 14.62
N PHE A 179 10.75 -9.17 13.40
CA PHE A 179 10.10 -9.93 12.33
C PHE A 179 10.89 -11.19 11.97
N LYS A 180 10.16 -12.27 11.68
CA LYS A 180 10.73 -13.52 11.18
C LYS A 180 10.09 -13.91 9.86
N VAL A 181 10.90 -14.45 8.96
CA VAL A 181 10.40 -14.96 7.68
C VAL A 181 9.47 -16.15 7.91
N VAL A 182 8.32 -16.12 7.24
CA VAL A 182 7.37 -17.23 7.20
C VAL A 182 7.51 -17.97 5.88
N ARG A 183 7.44 -17.24 4.75
CA ARG A 183 7.42 -17.83 3.40
C ARG A 183 7.65 -16.82 2.29
N THR A 184 7.78 -17.34 1.07
CA THR A 184 7.48 -16.58 -0.15
C THR A 184 6.04 -16.88 -0.57
N LEU A 185 5.23 -15.88 -0.92
CA LEU A 185 3.85 -16.09 -1.37
C LEU A 185 3.83 -16.85 -2.71
N PRO A 186 2.99 -17.89 -2.89
CA PRO A 186 2.96 -18.71 -4.10
C PRO A 186 2.13 -18.06 -5.23
N LEU A 187 2.62 -16.96 -5.80
CA LEU A 187 1.84 -16.08 -6.71
C LEU A 187 1.70 -16.61 -8.14
N THR A 188 2.37 -17.70 -8.48
CA THR A 188 2.28 -18.35 -9.79
C THR A 188 1.90 -19.82 -9.61
N ALA A 189 0.60 -20.07 -9.41
CA ALA A 189 0.09 -21.40 -9.08
C ALA A 189 0.38 -22.47 -10.14
N LEU A 190 0.32 -22.11 -11.43
CA LEU A 190 0.52 -23.06 -12.54
C LEU A 190 1.99 -23.40 -12.78
N VAL A 191 2.92 -22.51 -12.40
CA VAL A 191 4.35 -22.75 -12.54
C VAL A 191 5.10 -22.20 -11.32
N PRO A 192 5.08 -22.91 -10.17
CA PRO A 192 5.69 -22.43 -8.92
C PRO A 192 7.17 -22.07 -9.05
N ALA A 193 7.89 -22.72 -9.98
CA ALA A 193 9.28 -22.40 -10.32
C ALA A 193 9.47 -20.99 -10.93
N PHE A 194 8.41 -20.35 -11.38
CA PHE A 194 8.38 -19.02 -12.01
C PHE A 194 7.58 -17.99 -11.20
N ASN A 195 7.66 -18.08 -9.86
CA ASN A 195 7.09 -17.11 -8.93
C ASN A 195 7.87 -15.77 -8.97
N THR A 196 7.68 -15.02 -10.06
CA THR A 196 8.48 -13.86 -10.42
C THR A 196 7.65 -12.69 -10.92
N SER A 197 8.23 -11.49 -10.84
CA SER A 197 7.69 -10.23 -11.37
C SER A 197 6.43 -9.72 -10.70
N THR A 198 6.07 -10.28 -9.53
CA THR A 198 4.99 -9.74 -8.70
C THR A 198 5.56 -8.94 -7.53
N LEU A 199 4.96 -7.78 -7.25
CA LEU A 199 5.44 -6.82 -6.26
C LEU A 199 4.28 -6.28 -5.41
N VAL A 200 4.58 -5.91 -4.17
CA VAL A 200 3.66 -5.20 -3.26
C VAL A 200 3.96 -3.70 -3.25
N ARG A 201 2.98 -2.88 -2.85
CA ARG A 201 3.17 -1.44 -2.64
C ARG A 201 2.14 -0.78 -1.71
N ALA A 202 0.86 -1.08 -1.86
CA ALA A 202 -0.21 -0.35 -1.18
C ALA A 202 -0.71 -1.08 0.08
N VAL A 203 -1.40 -0.34 0.95
CA VAL A 203 -1.95 -0.84 2.22
C VAL A 203 -2.97 -1.96 1.95
N PRO A 204 -2.93 -3.09 2.69
CA PRO A 204 -3.91 -4.16 2.54
C PRO A 204 -5.30 -3.73 3.00
N LEU A 205 -6.33 -4.18 2.28
CA LEU A 205 -7.72 -3.96 2.64
C LEU A 205 -8.19 -5.02 3.65
N PRO A 206 -8.51 -4.66 4.90
CA PRO A 206 -8.93 -5.64 5.92
C PRO A 206 -10.30 -6.26 5.60
N LEU A 207 -10.46 -7.54 5.96
CA LEU A 207 -11.67 -8.33 5.75
C LEU A 207 -12.31 -8.73 7.08
N ARG A 208 -13.63 -8.95 7.07
CA ARG A 208 -14.41 -9.27 8.29
C ARG A 208 -14.07 -10.62 8.92
N ASP A 209 -13.50 -11.54 8.15
CA ASP A 209 -13.02 -12.84 8.64
C ASP A 209 -11.65 -12.75 9.34
N GLY A 210 -11.11 -11.54 9.51
CA GLY A 210 -9.80 -11.29 10.11
C GLY A 210 -8.64 -11.37 9.12
N GLY A 211 -8.90 -11.74 7.85
CA GLY A 211 -7.93 -11.72 6.77
C GLY A 211 -7.78 -10.33 6.14
N ALA A 212 -7.14 -10.30 4.97
CA ALA A 212 -6.97 -9.08 4.19
C ALA A 212 -6.89 -9.37 2.68
N VAL A 213 -7.14 -8.34 1.87
CA VAL A 213 -6.76 -8.32 0.46
C VAL A 213 -5.49 -7.51 0.31
N LEU A 214 -4.40 -8.18 -0.05
CA LEU A 214 -3.11 -7.57 -0.37
C LEU A 214 -3.11 -7.16 -1.85
N PRO A 215 -3.03 -5.86 -2.19
CA PRO A 215 -2.86 -5.41 -3.57
C PRO A 215 -1.42 -5.62 -4.07
N LEU A 216 -1.28 -6.28 -5.21
CA LEU A 216 -0.01 -6.51 -5.88
C LEU A 216 -0.08 -6.08 -7.33
N TYR A 217 1.07 -6.12 -8.00
CA TYR A 217 1.15 -5.90 -9.43
C TYR A 217 2.22 -6.75 -10.09
N PHE A 218 2.02 -7.03 -11.38
CA PHE A 218 2.95 -7.73 -12.24
C PHE A 218 3.70 -6.74 -13.15
N GLU A 219 5.00 -6.93 -13.40
CA GLU A 219 5.82 -5.97 -14.16
C GLU A 219 6.93 -6.63 -15.04
N ILE A 220 6.57 -7.58 -15.92
CA ILE A 220 7.49 -8.08 -16.96
C ILE A 220 6.78 -8.20 -18.31
N GLY A 221 7.21 -7.40 -19.29
CA GLY A 221 6.58 -7.28 -20.61
C GLY A 221 5.25 -6.54 -20.58
N ILE A 222 4.28 -7.06 -19.83
CA ILE A 222 2.98 -6.43 -19.55
C ILE A 222 2.92 -5.98 -18.09
N LYS A 223 2.07 -4.99 -17.80
CA LYS A 223 1.85 -4.45 -16.46
C LYS A 223 0.38 -4.52 -16.07
N TYR A 224 0.09 -5.08 -14.91
CA TYR A 224 -1.29 -5.20 -14.43
C TYR A 224 -1.38 -5.29 -12.91
N GLY A 225 -2.49 -4.80 -12.34
CA GLY A 225 -2.84 -5.00 -10.94
C GLY A 225 -3.48 -6.37 -10.68
N VAL A 226 -3.18 -6.95 -9.52
CA VAL A 226 -3.82 -8.16 -8.99
C VAL A 226 -4.17 -7.97 -7.52
N ALA A 227 -5.18 -8.69 -7.05
CA ALA A 227 -5.60 -8.75 -5.65
C ALA A 227 -5.32 -10.14 -5.10
N VAL A 228 -4.56 -10.25 -4.02
CA VAL A 228 -4.30 -11.52 -3.32
C VAL A 228 -5.09 -11.54 -2.02
N ARG A 229 -5.85 -12.62 -1.81
CA ARG A 229 -6.54 -12.83 -0.52
C ARG A 229 -5.66 -13.56 0.45
N LEU A 230 -5.67 -13.07 1.68
CA LEU A 230 -4.96 -13.63 2.81
C LEU A 230 -5.96 -14.10 3.86
N SER A 231 -5.72 -15.25 4.47
CA SER A 231 -6.42 -15.65 5.70
C SER A 231 -6.02 -14.75 6.88
N ALA A 232 -6.66 -14.94 8.04
CA ALA A 232 -6.29 -14.27 9.28
C ALA A 232 -4.82 -14.52 9.70
N GLU A 233 -4.23 -15.62 9.26
CA GLU A 233 -2.83 -15.99 9.50
C GLU A 233 -1.88 -15.49 8.40
N GLY A 234 -2.38 -14.81 7.37
CA GLY A 234 -1.59 -14.34 6.24
C GLY A 234 -1.32 -15.42 5.19
N GLU A 235 -2.05 -16.53 5.18
CA GLU A 235 -1.96 -17.54 4.11
C GLU A 235 -2.65 -17.06 2.84
N MET A 236 -1.98 -17.18 1.70
CA MET A 236 -2.61 -16.90 0.40
C MET A 236 -3.74 -17.89 0.11
N GLN A 237 -4.94 -17.38 -0.10
CA GLN A 237 -6.15 -18.15 -0.44
C GLN A 237 -6.43 -18.11 -1.94
N SER A 238 -6.34 -16.93 -2.56
CA SER A 238 -6.60 -16.74 -3.99
C SER A 238 -5.87 -15.53 -4.54
N ILE A 239 -5.79 -15.46 -5.87
CA ILE A 239 -5.28 -14.33 -6.63
C ILE A 239 -6.26 -14.02 -7.77
N THR A 240 -6.66 -12.75 -7.89
CA THR A 240 -7.60 -12.29 -8.92
C THR A 240 -6.97 -11.14 -9.71
N ARG A 241 -7.18 -11.12 -11.02
CA ARG A 241 -6.77 -9.99 -11.87
C ARG A 241 -7.75 -8.82 -11.70
N ILE A 242 -7.23 -7.61 -11.52
CA ILE A 242 -8.05 -6.41 -11.30
C ILE A 242 -8.47 -5.74 -12.61
N THR A 243 -7.57 -5.68 -13.60
CA THR A 243 -7.80 -4.91 -14.83
C THR A 243 -7.51 -5.75 -16.07
N GLN A 244 -8.27 -5.55 -17.15
CA GLN A 244 -7.98 -6.21 -18.43
C GLN A 244 -6.85 -5.52 -19.20
N ARG A 245 -6.53 -4.28 -18.81
CA ARG A 245 -5.45 -3.46 -19.33
C ARG A 245 -4.08 -4.07 -19.06
N ARG A 246 -3.07 -3.63 -19.82
CA ARG A 246 -1.68 -4.17 -19.81
C ARG A 246 -0.61 -3.11 -19.52
N ASP A 247 -1.05 -1.93 -19.11
CA ASP A 247 -0.30 -0.71 -18.86
C ASP A 247 -0.66 -0.05 -17.52
N VAL A 248 -1.50 -0.69 -16.70
CA VAL A 248 -2.03 -0.15 -15.45
C VAL A 248 -1.60 -1.03 -14.27
N LEU A 249 -1.02 -0.46 -13.22
CA LEU A 249 -0.50 -1.26 -12.10
C LEU A 249 -0.51 -0.51 -10.76
N GLN A 250 0.02 -1.16 -9.72
CA GLN A 250 0.06 -0.65 -8.34
C GLN A 250 -1.32 -0.22 -7.82
N PRO A 251 -2.26 -1.18 -7.71
CA PRO A 251 -3.59 -0.89 -7.18
C PRO A 251 -3.52 -0.44 -5.72
N THR A 252 -4.25 0.62 -5.38
CA THR A 252 -4.67 0.94 -4.02
C THR A 252 -6.17 0.65 -3.92
N LEU A 253 -6.56 -0.16 -2.94
CA LEU A 253 -7.94 -0.62 -2.79
C LEU A 253 -8.70 0.27 -1.79
N VAL A 254 -9.94 0.60 -2.13
CA VAL A 254 -10.85 1.39 -1.30
C VAL A 254 -12.20 0.69 -1.28
N ALA A 255 -12.67 0.28 -0.10
CA ALA A 255 -14.00 -0.32 0.05
C ALA A 255 -15.05 0.76 0.33
N HIS A 256 -15.99 0.96 -0.60
CA HIS A 256 -17.14 1.85 -0.41
C HIS A 256 -18.23 1.22 0.44
N SER A 257 -18.41 -0.09 0.28
CA SER A 257 -19.29 -0.95 1.07
C SER A 257 -18.60 -2.30 1.30
N PRO A 258 -19.18 -3.21 2.12
CA PRO A 258 -18.59 -4.53 2.34
C PRO A 258 -18.30 -5.28 1.03
N THR A 259 -19.08 -5.06 -0.04
CA THR A 259 -18.93 -5.73 -1.34
C THR A 259 -18.54 -4.83 -2.50
N HIS A 260 -18.77 -3.52 -2.42
CA HIS A 260 -18.42 -2.57 -3.48
C HIS A 260 -17.09 -1.89 -3.20
N TRP A 261 -16.06 -2.20 -3.99
CA TRP A 261 -14.72 -1.63 -3.84
C TRP A 261 -14.22 -1.02 -5.15
N SER A 262 -13.33 -0.05 -5.04
CA SER A 262 -12.54 0.47 -6.15
C SER A 262 -11.06 0.13 -5.99
N ALA A 263 -10.40 -0.05 -7.13
CA ALA A 263 -8.96 -0.08 -7.26
C ALA A 263 -8.53 1.15 -8.07
N PHE A 264 -7.79 2.06 -7.43
CA PHE A 264 -7.15 3.18 -8.12
C PHE A 264 -5.71 2.80 -8.44
N MET A 265 -5.28 3.04 -9.67
CA MET A 265 -4.01 2.55 -10.19
C MET A 265 -3.28 3.63 -10.98
N ARG A 266 -1.96 3.53 -11.02
CA ARG A 266 -1.16 4.36 -11.92
C ARG A 266 -1.24 3.79 -13.33
N ASP A 267 -1.33 4.69 -14.29
CA ASP A 267 -1.41 4.40 -15.72
C ASP A 267 -0.07 4.76 -16.38
N TYR A 268 0.55 3.81 -17.09
CA TYR A 268 1.78 4.04 -17.87
C TYR A 268 1.49 4.36 -19.34
N SER A 269 0.23 4.41 -19.74
CA SER A 269 -0.13 4.90 -21.08
C SER A 269 0.01 6.42 -21.18
N PRO A 270 0.02 6.97 -22.40
CA PRO A 270 0.05 8.42 -22.61
C PRO A 270 -1.19 9.19 -22.09
N THR A 271 -2.16 8.52 -21.47
CA THR A 271 -3.34 9.18 -20.91
C THR A 271 -2.99 10.06 -19.70
N GLU A 272 -1.97 9.66 -18.93
CA GLU A 272 -1.57 10.31 -17.67
C GLU A 272 -2.73 10.59 -16.71
N MET A 273 -3.67 9.65 -16.58
CA MET A 273 -4.79 9.73 -15.64
C MET A 273 -4.76 8.58 -14.63
N VAL A 274 -5.41 8.77 -13.48
CA VAL A 274 -5.63 7.68 -12.53
C VAL A 274 -6.60 6.67 -13.14
N ALA A 275 -6.12 5.44 -13.36
CA ALA A 275 -6.95 4.34 -13.82
C ALA A 275 -7.81 3.80 -12.67
N HIS A 276 -9.01 3.34 -13.01
CA HIS A 276 -10.01 2.91 -12.03
C HIS A 276 -10.72 1.65 -12.50
N SER A 277 -10.71 0.64 -11.62
CA SER A 277 -11.51 -0.58 -11.75
C SER A 277 -12.34 -0.76 -10.49
N GLU A 278 -13.46 -1.45 -10.60
CA GLU A 278 -14.39 -1.71 -9.50
C GLU A 278 -14.77 -3.17 -9.41
N THR A 279 -15.22 -3.55 -8.23
CA THR A 279 -15.86 -4.82 -7.93
C THR A 279 -17.12 -4.55 -7.13
N LEU A 280 -18.19 -5.29 -7.41
CA LEU A 280 -19.48 -5.19 -6.70
C LEU A 280 -19.77 -6.43 -5.83
N ASP A 281 -18.88 -7.41 -5.85
CA ASP A 281 -19.05 -8.74 -5.24
C ASP A 281 -17.88 -9.11 -4.33
N ALA A 282 -17.41 -8.10 -3.59
CA ALA A 282 -16.29 -8.20 -2.68
C ALA A 282 -15.08 -8.79 -3.39
N GLY A 283 -14.66 -8.25 -4.53
CA GLY A 283 -13.41 -8.58 -5.22
C GLY A 283 -13.36 -9.95 -5.89
N ALA A 284 -14.51 -10.60 -6.13
CA ALA A 284 -14.55 -11.83 -6.91
C ALA A 284 -14.35 -11.53 -8.40
N HIS A 285 -15.05 -10.50 -8.90
CA HIS A 285 -14.95 -10.01 -10.26
C HIS A 285 -14.62 -8.52 -10.28
N TRP A 286 -13.78 -8.12 -11.24
CA TRP A 286 -13.36 -6.73 -11.43
C TRP A 286 -13.68 -6.25 -12.85
N GLN A 287 -14.09 -5.00 -12.96
CA GLN A 287 -14.39 -4.33 -14.21
C GLN A 287 -13.67 -2.98 -14.29
N ASP A 288 -13.14 -2.62 -15.45
CA ASP A 288 -12.58 -1.29 -15.70
C ASP A 288 -13.74 -0.30 -15.93
N VAL A 289 -13.80 0.81 -15.19
CA VAL A 289 -14.94 1.76 -15.18
C VAL A 289 -14.61 3.14 -15.76
N GLY A 290 -13.49 3.25 -16.49
CA GLY A 290 -12.96 4.50 -17.03
C GLY A 290 -11.97 5.18 -16.09
N ASN A 291 -11.15 6.10 -16.58
CA ASN A 291 -10.20 6.82 -15.75
C ASN A 291 -10.92 7.87 -14.89
N LEU A 292 -10.38 8.17 -13.70
CA LEU A 292 -10.83 9.32 -12.90
C LEU A 292 -10.50 10.64 -13.62
N SER A 293 -11.14 11.72 -13.20
CA SER A 293 -10.78 13.10 -13.59
C SER A 293 -9.53 13.64 -12.85
N LEU A 294 -8.67 12.75 -12.34
CA LEU A 294 -7.41 13.07 -11.68
C LEU A 294 -6.25 12.63 -12.57
N SER A 295 -5.30 13.53 -12.83
CA SER A 295 -4.09 13.20 -13.58
C SER A 295 -3.09 12.42 -12.74
N ASN A 296 -2.28 11.58 -13.37
CA ASN A 296 -1.20 10.82 -12.76
C ASN A 296 -0.12 10.45 -13.79
N PRO A 297 1.16 10.83 -13.59
CA PRO A 297 2.25 10.62 -14.54
C PRO A 297 2.91 9.24 -14.38
N GLY A 298 2.13 8.19 -14.13
CA GLY A 298 2.66 6.86 -13.77
C GLY A 298 3.33 6.81 -12.38
N ALA A 299 2.90 7.68 -11.46
CA ALA A 299 3.41 7.74 -10.08
C ALA A 299 2.52 6.94 -9.12
N SER A 300 3.12 6.38 -8.05
CA SER A 300 2.39 5.64 -7.02
C SER A 300 1.33 6.51 -6.35
N ILE A 301 0.16 5.93 -6.10
CA ILE A 301 -1.01 6.56 -5.48
C ILE A 301 -1.24 5.92 -4.12
N ALA A 302 -1.72 6.69 -3.14
CA ALA A 302 -2.36 6.17 -1.95
C ALA A 302 -3.79 6.67 -1.87
N ALA A 303 -4.71 5.80 -1.48
CA ALA A 303 -6.09 6.17 -1.23
C ALA A 303 -6.64 5.43 -0.01
N LEU A 304 -7.58 6.06 0.70
CA LEU A 304 -8.37 5.40 1.72
C LEU A 304 -9.79 5.97 1.76
N ARG A 305 -10.72 5.18 2.30
CA ARG A 305 -12.04 5.66 2.73
C ARG A 305 -11.92 6.14 4.17
N LEU A 306 -12.30 7.40 4.38
CA LEU A 306 -12.30 8.04 5.68
C LEU A 306 -13.46 7.52 6.52
N SER A 307 -13.31 7.59 7.85
CA SER A 307 -14.41 7.33 8.79
C SER A 307 -15.54 8.36 8.69
N SER A 308 -15.33 9.49 8.00
CA SER A 308 -16.42 10.41 7.62
C SER A 308 -17.24 9.92 6.43
N GLY A 309 -16.84 8.82 5.77
CA GLY A 309 -17.47 8.30 4.56
C GLY A 309 -16.90 8.86 3.25
N GLY A 310 -16.12 9.95 3.30
CA GLY A 310 -15.42 10.50 2.15
C GLY A 310 -14.21 9.65 1.71
N LEU A 311 -13.66 9.97 0.55
CA LEU A 311 -12.40 9.41 0.05
C LEU A 311 -11.29 10.44 0.15
N MET A 312 -10.08 9.96 0.42
CA MET A 312 -8.86 10.76 0.36
C MET A 312 -7.84 10.06 -0.52
N LEU A 313 -7.17 10.82 -1.37
CA LEU A 313 -6.23 10.32 -2.36
C LEU A 313 -5.00 11.23 -2.41
N ALA A 314 -3.82 10.67 -2.20
CA ALA A 314 -2.53 11.35 -2.35
C ALA A 314 -1.87 10.88 -3.65
N HIS A 315 -1.53 11.82 -4.52
CA HIS A 315 -1.01 11.54 -5.86
C HIS A 315 -0.16 12.70 -6.42
N ASN A 316 0.43 12.48 -7.58
CA ASN A 316 1.25 13.45 -8.30
C ASN A 316 0.52 13.85 -9.59
N PRO A 317 0.54 15.14 -10.00
CA PRO A 317 -0.11 15.58 -11.22
C PRO A 317 0.73 15.27 -12.48
N ALA A 318 0.04 15.18 -13.62
CA ALA A 318 0.69 15.26 -14.93
C ALA A 318 1.45 16.60 -15.12
N GLY A 319 2.43 16.61 -16.03
CA GLY A 319 3.23 17.80 -16.35
C GLY A 319 4.32 18.15 -15.33
N ARG A 320 3.95 18.40 -14.06
CA ARG A 320 4.92 18.67 -12.96
C ARG A 320 5.51 17.39 -12.37
N GLY A 321 4.81 16.27 -12.47
CA GLY A 321 5.37 15.00 -12.04
C GLY A 321 5.53 14.90 -10.52
N ARG A 322 6.62 14.27 -10.10
CA ARG A 322 6.94 14.04 -8.68
C ARG A 322 7.49 15.27 -7.97
N GLU A 323 7.59 16.42 -8.64
CA GLU A 323 7.95 17.68 -8.01
C GLU A 323 6.82 18.22 -7.12
N VAL A 324 5.58 17.75 -7.34
CA VAL A 324 4.37 18.19 -6.63
C VAL A 324 3.66 17.00 -6.02
N LEU A 325 3.27 17.09 -4.75
CA LEU A 325 2.38 16.11 -4.11
C LEU A 325 1.03 16.77 -3.81
N LEU A 326 -0.04 16.17 -4.32
CA LEU A 326 -1.41 16.63 -4.19
C LEU A 326 -2.19 15.78 -3.19
N LEU A 327 -3.20 16.39 -2.57
CA LEU A 327 -4.25 15.72 -1.82
C LEU A 327 -5.59 16.03 -2.47
N SER A 328 -6.29 14.99 -2.90
CA SER A 328 -7.65 15.06 -3.44
C SER A 328 -8.62 14.38 -2.49
N THR A 329 -9.76 15.01 -2.25
CA THR A 329 -10.83 14.49 -1.41
C THR A 329 -12.16 14.51 -2.15
N SER A 330 -12.99 13.48 -1.94
CA SER A 330 -14.36 13.41 -2.45
C SER A 330 -15.31 13.05 -1.32
N ALA A 331 -16.39 13.82 -1.15
CA ALA A 331 -17.38 13.61 -0.09
C ALA A 331 -18.63 12.85 -0.58
N ASN A 332 -18.77 12.65 -1.89
CA ASN A 332 -20.00 12.21 -2.54
C ASN A 332 -19.75 11.08 -3.55
N GLN A 333 -20.84 10.39 -3.90
CA GLN A 333 -20.95 9.60 -5.14
C GLN A 333 -22.00 10.27 -6.06
N PRO A 334 -21.77 10.39 -7.38
CA PRO A 334 -20.54 10.04 -8.09
C PRO A 334 -19.33 10.87 -7.61
N LEU A 335 -18.13 10.32 -7.74
CA LEU A 335 -16.91 10.92 -7.19
C LEU A 335 -16.65 12.30 -7.80
N SER A 336 -16.50 13.30 -6.95
CA SER A 336 -16.14 14.67 -7.34
C SER A 336 -15.00 15.15 -6.45
N TRP A 337 -13.88 15.55 -7.07
CA TRP A 337 -12.63 15.75 -6.38
C TRP A 337 -12.35 17.23 -6.10
N THR A 338 -12.18 17.56 -4.83
CA THR A 338 -11.51 18.80 -4.41
C THR A 338 -10.04 18.50 -4.22
N THR A 339 -9.17 19.19 -4.95
CA THR A 339 -7.71 18.96 -4.94
C THR A 339 -6.97 20.16 -4.41
N ARG A 340 -5.96 19.91 -3.57
CA ARG A 340 -5.01 20.93 -3.12
C ARG A 340 -3.58 20.41 -3.15
N THR A 341 -2.65 21.34 -3.18
CA THR A 341 -1.23 21.05 -3.10
C THR A 341 -0.82 20.83 -1.65
N LEU A 342 -0.18 19.70 -1.35
CA LEU A 342 0.47 19.45 -0.06
C LEU A 342 1.94 19.89 -0.07
N ILE A 343 2.58 19.77 -1.23
CA ILE A 343 3.99 20.09 -1.45
C ILE A 343 4.12 20.60 -2.87
N ASP A 344 4.73 21.77 -3.02
CA ASP A 344 5.11 22.35 -4.31
C ASP A 344 6.63 22.50 -4.33
N GLY A 345 7.29 21.52 -4.94
CA GLY A 345 8.74 21.52 -5.12
C GLY A 345 9.19 22.34 -6.31
N VAL A 346 10.50 22.37 -6.49
CA VAL A 346 11.14 22.91 -7.69
C VAL A 346 11.60 21.78 -8.61
N LYS A 347 12.17 22.16 -9.75
CA LYS A 347 12.68 21.21 -10.74
C LYS A 347 13.67 20.23 -10.10
N ALA A 348 13.49 18.95 -10.39
CA ALA A 348 14.27 17.82 -9.85
C ALA A 348 14.01 17.44 -8.37
N ASP A 349 13.07 18.11 -7.69
CA ASP A 349 12.55 17.60 -6.43
C ASP A 349 11.73 16.33 -6.66
N GLU A 350 11.74 15.43 -5.68
CA GLU A 350 10.94 14.19 -5.72
C GLU A 350 10.19 13.96 -4.41
N TYR A 351 8.86 14.11 -4.47
CA TYR A 351 7.90 13.77 -3.44
C TYR A 351 6.96 12.70 -3.98
N SER A 352 7.21 11.45 -3.59
CA SER A 352 6.60 10.31 -4.27
C SER A 352 6.30 9.18 -3.31
N TYR A 353 5.60 8.16 -3.82
CA TYR A 353 5.26 6.96 -3.05
C TYR A 353 4.54 7.30 -1.73
N PRO A 354 3.39 8.00 -1.80
CA PRO A 354 2.62 8.30 -0.61
C PRO A 354 2.01 7.03 -0.01
N THR A 355 1.80 7.00 1.30
CA THR A 355 1.00 6.00 1.99
C THR A 355 0.09 6.69 2.99
N LEU A 356 -1.19 6.35 3.00
CA LEU A 356 -2.20 6.92 3.89
C LEU A 356 -2.74 5.83 4.83
N VAL A 357 -2.87 6.15 6.11
CA VAL A 357 -3.64 5.36 7.09
C VAL A 357 -4.45 6.31 7.97
N GLU A 358 -5.62 5.87 8.41
CA GLU A 358 -6.45 6.62 9.37
C GLU A 358 -6.25 6.00 10.76
N VAL A 359 -6.06 6.84 11.78
CA VAL A 359 -5.77 6.42 13.16
C VAL A 359 -6.73 7.12 14.12
N ALA A 360 -7.46 6.33 14.90
CA ALA A 360 -8.32 6.86 15.96
C ALA A 360 -7.50 7.66 16.97
N GLN A 361 -8.04 8.78 17.45
CA GLN A 361 -7.44 9.49 18.57
C GLN A 361 -7.74 8.71 19.86
N GLY A 362 -6.76 8.65 20.77
CA GLY A 362 -6.74 7.73 21.91
C GLY A 362 -8.03 7.67 22.74
N SER A 363 -8.21 6.55 23.44
CA SER A 363 -9.44 6.15 24.15
C SER A 363 -10.02 7.18 25.14
N THR A 364 -9.22 8.12 25.66
CA THR A 364 -9.69 9.15 26.60
C THR A 364 -10.46 10.29 25.94
N LEU A 365 -10.46 10.39 24.61
CA LEU A 365 -11.16 11.42 23.83
C LEU A 365 -12.24 10.79 22.95
N HIS A 366 -13.20 10.11 23.59
CA HIS A 366 -14.40 9.62 22.90
C HIS A 366 -15.05 10.77 22.09
N GLY A 367 -15.19 10.57 20.78
CA GLY A 367 -15.92 11.47 19.88
C GLY A 367 -15.08 12.39 18.99
N LEU A 368 -13.74 12.39 19.08
CA LEU A 368 -12.93 13.10 18.09
C LEU A 368 -12.79 12.30 16.79
N PRO A 369 -12.88 12.95 15.62
CA PRO A 369 -12.62 12.27 14.35
C PRO A 369 -11.16 11.77 14.32
N PRO A 370 -10.92 10.62 13.68
CA PRO A 370 -9.57 10.09 13.55
C PRO A 370 -8.67 11.04 12.75
N ASP A 371 -7.37 11.00 13.03
CA ASP A 371 -6.37 11.70 12.22
C ASP A 371 -5.91 10.81 11.07
N VAL A 372 -5.67 11.40 9.91
CA VAL A 372 -5.04 10.71 8.78
C VAL A 372 -3.54 10.94 8.82
N TRP A 373 -2.78 9.85 8.77
CA TRP A 373 -1.33 9.89 8.66
C TRP A 373 -0.91 9.62 7.24
N LEU A 374 -0.14 10.55 6.68
CA LEU A 374 0.52 10.44 5.39
C LEU A 374 2.02 10.24 5.62
N SER A 375 2.62 9.28 4.93
CA SER A 375 4.07 9.26 4.70
C SER A 375 4.38 9.30 3.22
N TYR A 376 5.55 9.81 2.85
CA TYR A 376 6.01 9.86 1.46
C TYR A 376 7.54 9.89 1.39
N THR A 377 8.07 9.49 0.24
CA THR A 377 9.49 9.64 -0.07
C THR A 377 9.80 11.12 -0.25
N HIS A 378 10.77 11.60 0.51
CA HIS A 378 11.28 12.97 0.43
C HIS A 378 12.66 12.95 -0.23
N MET A 379 12.74 13.45 -1.47
CA MET A 379 13.98 13.64 -2.24
C MET A 379 14.80 12.37 -2.47
N ARG A 380 14.20 11.19 -2.26
CA ARG A 380 14.88 9.88 -2.15
C ARG A 380 15.95 9.79 -1.06
N LYS A 381 15.97 10.75 -0.13
CA LYS A 381 16.96 10.85 0.95
C LYS A 381 16.37 10.49 2.30
N ALA A 382 15.08 10.74 2.50
CA ALA A 382 14.38 10.49 3.74
C ALA A 382 12.93 10.07 3.49
N ILE A 383 12.25 9.64 4.54
CA ILE A 383 10.80 9.55 4.59
C ILE A 383 10.27 10.74 5.37
N ALA A 384 9.31 11.44 4.79
CA ALA A 384 8.59 12.51 5.48
C ALA A 384 7.19 12.04 5.88
N PHE A 385 6.60 12.72 6.86
CA PHE A 385 5.24 12.46 7.30
C PHE A 385 4.43 13.74 7.47
N LYS A 386 3.11 13.62 7.36
CA LYS A 386 2.12 14.64 7.73
C LYS A 386 1.00 13.97 8.53
N GLN A 387 0.61 14.56 9.65
CA GLN A 387 -0.60 14.24 10.39
C GLN A 387 -1.68 15.25 9.97
N LEU A 388 -2.79 14.74 9.45
CA LEU A 388 -3.90 15.51 8.91
C LEU A 388 -5.10 15.35 9.82
N ARG A 389 -5.71 16.46 10.23
CA ARG A 389 -6.89 16.46 11.09
C ARG A 389 -8.07 17.10 10.38
N SER A 390 -9.25 16.51 10.50
CA SER A 390 -10.50 17.12 10.02
C SER A 390 -10.68 18.52 10.62
N ASN A 391 -10.99 19.50 9.77
CA ASN A 391 -11.32 20.86 10.16
C ASN A 391 -12.84 21.11 10.14
N CYS A 392 -13.64 20.08 9.83
CA CYS A 392 -15.09 20.19 9.87
C CYS A 392 -15.59 20.24 11.31
N SER A 393 -16.44 21.22 11.61
CA SER A 393 -17.11 21.30 12.91
C SER A 393 -18.05 20.11 13.07
N ALA A 394 -17.89 19.32 14.13
CA ALA A 394 -18.93 18.40 14.57
C ALA A 394 -20.15 19.24 14.98
N ARG A 395 -21.14 19.40 14.10
CA ARG A 395 -22.44 19.89 14.54
C ARG A 395 -23.07 18.76 15.35
N LEU A 396 -22.96 18.85 16.68
CA LEU A 396 -23.79 18.06 17.59
C LEU A 396 -25.22 18.15 17.07
N ALA A 397 -25.79 17.00 16.69
CA ALA A 397 -27.18 16.92 16.30
C ALA A 397 -28.00 17.47 17.48
N ARG A 398 -28.54 18.69 17.33
CA ARG A 398 -29.53 19.20 18.27
C ARG A 398 -30.71 18.24 18.18
N SER A 399 -30.92 17.46 19.23
CA SER A 399 -32.19 16.79 19.47
C SER A 399 -33.29 17.85 19.31
N GLN A 400 -34.13 17.71 18.29
CA GLN A 400 -35.34 18.53 18.20
C GLN A 400 -36.25 18.17 19.39
N PRO A 401 -36.88 19.18 20.03
CA PRO A 401 -37.71 19.00 21.22
C PRO A 401 -38.97 18.16 20.97
#